data_AF-A0A1V5HX47-F1
#
_entry.id   AF-A0A1V5HX47-F1
#
_cell.length_a   1.000
_cell.length_b   1.000
_cell.length_c   1.000
_cell.angle_alpha   90.00
_cell.angle_beta   90.00
_cell.angle_gamma   90.00
#
_symmetry.space_group_name_H-M   'P 1'
#
loop_
_entity.id
_entity.type
_entity.pdbx_description
1 polymer ?
#
loop_
_entity_poly.entity_id
_entity_poly.type
_entity_poly.pdbx_seq_one_letter_code
_entity_poly.pdbx_strand_id
1 'polypeptide(L)' 'MESVLLDEREMASIRVGEAITLGAVLAILAIAIVAVVVYKLFRSPHGSAKLPGGYAFEWK' A
#
# COMPACT_ATOMS: atom_id res chain seq x y z
N MET A 1 -18.45 17.36 4.75
CA MET A 1 -17.25 17.44 3.90
C MET A 1 -17.56 18.51 2.87
N GLU A 2 -16.97 19.69 3.03
CA GLU A 2 -17.25 20.85 2.20
C GLU A 2 -16.56 20.65 0.84
N SER A 3 -17.33 20.63 -0.25
CA SER A 3 -16.80 20.43 -1.60
C SER A 3 -16.32 21.77 -2.13
N VAL A 4 -15.01 21.98 -2.15
CA VAL A 4 -14.38 23.12 -2.82
C VAL A 4 -14.46 22.87 -4.33
N LEU A 5 -15.08 23.80 -5.06
CA LEU A 5 -15.12 23.77 -6.52
C LEU A 5 -13.75 24.19 -7.05
N LEU A 6 -13.19 23.38 -7.95
CA LEU A 6 -11.92 23.63 -8.61
C LEU A 6 -12.06 24.78 -9.62
N ASP A 7 -11.04 25.62 -9.72
CA ASP A 7 -10.97 26.64 -10.77
C ASP A 7 -10.75 26.00 -12.15
N GLU A 8 -11.14 26.68 -13.24
CA GLU A 8 -11.06 26.13 -14.61
C GLU A 8 -9.64 25.70 -14.99
N ARG A 9 -8.64 26.41 -14.46
CA ARG A 9 -7.22 26.10 -14.67
C ARG A 9 -6.78 24.82 -13.97
N GLU A 10 -7.30 24.58 -12.76
CA GLU A 10 -7.01 23.38 -11.99
C GLU A 10 -7.67 22.16 -12.64
N MET A 11 -8.92 22.31 -13.09
CA MET A 11 -9.63 21.30 -13.88
C MET A 11 -8.88 20.93 -15.16
N ALA A 12 -8.33 21.92 -15.88
CA ALA A 12 -7.55 21.67 -17.10
C ALA A 12 -6.21 20.96 -16.85
N SER A 13 -5.67 21.06 -15.63
CA SER A 13 -4.39 20.44 -15.25
C SER A 13 -4.52 18.97 -14.82
N ILE A 14 -5.69 18.56 -14.33
CA ILE A 14 -5.91 17.20 -13.83
C ILE A 14 -5.98 16.23 -15.02
N ARG A 15 -4.93 15.44 -15.20
CA ARG A 15 -4.91 14.37 -16.19
C ARG A 15 -5.39 13.08 -15.53
N VAL A 16 -6.52 12.55 -16.00
CA VAL A 16 -7.12 11.29 -15.51
C VAL A 16 -6.11 10.13 -15.45
N GLY A 17 -5.11 10.14 -16.34
CA GLY A 17 -4.03 9.15 -16.36
C GLY A 17 -3.15 9.11 -15.09
N GLU A 18 -3.03 10.21 -14.35
CA GLU A 18 -2.19 10.28 -13.15
C GLU A 18 -2.74 9.42 -12.00
N ALA A 19 -4.06 9.38 -11.82
CA ALA A 19 -4.68 8.51 -10.82
C ALA A 19 -4.49 7.02 -11.18
N ILE A 20 -4.54 6.68 -12.47
CA ILE A 20 -4.35 5.31 -12.96
C ILE A 20 -2.89 4.88 -12.76
N THR A 21 -1.93 5.73 -13.08
CA THR A 21 -0.49 5.41 -12.89
C THR A 21 -0.13 5.29 -11.42
N LEU A 22 -0.62 6.18 -10.56
CA LEU A 22 -0.47 6.08 -9.10
C LEU A 22 -1.10 4.79 -8.57
N GLY A 23 -2.32 4.47 -9.00
CA GLY A 23 -3.00 3.23 -8.62
C GLY A 23 -2.20 1.99 -9.01
N ALA A 24 -1.64 1.96 -10.22
CA ALA A 24 -0.82 0.84 -10.70
C ALA A 24 0.46 0.65 -9.87
N VAL A 25 1.15 1.75 -9.53
CA VAL A 25 2.37 1.70 -8.70
C VAL A 25 2.04 1.19 -7.29
N LEU A 26 0.97 1.69 -6.67
CA LEU A 26 0.53 1.25 -5.35
C LEU A 26 0.13 -0.24 -5.33
N ALA A 27 -0.52 -0.72 -6.40
CA ALA A 27 -0.89 -2.12 -6.52
C ALA A 27 0.36 -3.03 -6.58
N ILE A 28 1.36 -2.67 -7.38
CA ILE A 28 2.62 -3.43 -7.46
C ILE A 28 3.34 -3.45 -6.10
N LEU A 29 3.37 -2.31 -5.40
CA LEU A 29 3.99 -2.20 -4.08
C LEU A 29 3.30 -3.10 -3.06
N ALA A 30 1.96 -3.13 -3.05
CA ALA A 30 1.20 -4.02 -2.19
C ALA A 30 1.50 -5.51 -2.48
N ILE A 31 1.55 -5.90 -3.75
CA ILE A 31 1.88 -7.27 -4.17
C ILE A 31 3.29 -7.66 -3.69
N ALA A 32 4.27 -6.77 -3.83
CA ALA A 32 5.65 -7.03 -3.41
C ALA A 32 5.75 -7.28 -1.89
N ILE A 33 5.04 -6.48 -1.08
CA ILE A 33 5.00 -6.65 0.38
C ILE A 33 4.37 -8.01 0.73
N VAL A 34 3.23 -8.35 0.13
CA VAL A 34 2.55 -9.62 0.38
C VAL A 34 3.44 -10.81 -0.01
N ALA A 35 4.14 -10.75 -1.14
CA ALA A 35 5.06 -11.80 -1.57
C ALA A 35 6.17 -12.05 -0.54
N VAL A 36 6.76 -10.97 0.03
CA VAL A 36 7.79 -11.09 1.07
C VAL A 36 7.20 -11.67 2.37
N VAL A 37 6.00 -11.24 2.76
CA VAL A 37 5.31 -11.77 3.95
C VAL A 37 5.04 -13.26 3.81
N VAL A 38 4.48 -13.69 2.67
CA VAL A 38 4.21 -15.11 2.37
C VAL A 38 5.50 -15.92 2.37
N TYR A 39 6.55 -15.42 1.71
CA TYR A 39 7.85 -16.09 1.72
C TYR A 39 8.38 -16.27 3.15
N LYS A 40 8.34 -15.22 3.98
CA LYS A 40 8.76 -15.30 5.38
C LYS A 40 7.87 -16.24 6.19
N LEU A 41 6.57 -16.28 5.96
CA LEU A 41 5.67 -17.16 6.69
C LEU A 41 6.01 -18.64 6.44
N PHE A 42 6.23 -19.02 5.17
CA PHE A 42 6.38 -20.43 4.79
C PHE A 42 7.82 -20.93 4.77
N ARG A 43 8.82 -20.04 4.70
CA ARG A 43 10.23 -20.44 4.55
C ARG A 43 11.10 -20.14 5.76
N SER A 44 10.61 -19.35 6.72
CA SER A 44 11.34 -19.13 7.97
C SER A 44 11.07 -20.29 8.92
N PRO A 45 12.09 -21.06 9.35
CA PRO A 45 11.90 -22.14 10.32
C PRO A 45 11.39 -21.60 11.67
N HIS A 46 11.79 -20.37 12.02
CA HIS A 46 11.31 -19.63 13.19
C HIS A 46 11.06 -18.19 12.76
N GLY A 47 10.06 -17.52 13.33
CA GLY A 47 9.73 -16.15 12.96
C GLY A 47 9.12 -15.36 14.11
N SER A 48 9.48 -14.08 14.20
CA SER A 48 8.90 -13.13 15.15
C SER A 48 8.41 -11.90 14.38
N ALA A 49 7.12 -11.60 14.48
CA ALA A 49 6.49 -10.45 13.85
C ALA A 49 5.97 -9.49 14.92
N LYS A 50 6.47 -8.24 14.92
CA LYS A 50 5.96 -7.16 15.76
C LYS A 50 5.06 -6.27 14.91
N LEU A 51 3.76 -6.33 15.19
CA LEU A 51 2.77 -5.47 14.56
C LEU A 51 2.59 -4.19 15.41
N PRO A 52 2.30 -3.04 14.78
CA PRO A 52 1.96 -1.82 15.51
C PRO A 52 0.74 -2.07 16.43
N GLY A 53 0.74 -1.46 17.61
CA GLY A 53 -0.28 -1.70 18.64
C GLY A 53 0.11 -2.73 19.73
N GLY A 54 1.37 -3.16 19.77
CA GLY A 54 1.89 -4.03 20.84
C GLY A 54 1.66 -5.52 20.62
N TYR A 55 1.11 -5.91 19.47
CA TYR A 55 0.92 -7.31 19.10
C TYR A 55 2.23 -7.90 18.58
N ALA A 56 2.71 -8.95 19.25
CA ALA A 56 3.87 -9.72 18.81
C ALA A 56 3.45 -11.18 18.61
N PHE A 57 3.80 -11.77 17.47
CA PHE A 57 3.56 -13.17 17.16
C PHE A 57 4.90 -13.87 16.93
N GLU A 58 5.16 -14.97 17.62
CA GLU A 58 6.38 -15.75 17.50
C GLU A 58 6.02 -17.22 17.24
N TRP A 59 6.64 -17.84 16.24
CA TRP A 59 6.52 -19.26 15.97
C TRP A 59 7.89 -19.93 15.94
N LYS A 60 7.99 -21.10 16.61
CA LYS A 60 9.16 -21.96 16.68
C LYS A 60 8.99 -23.17 15.78
#